data_AF-A0A7C3NCM7-F1
#
_entry.id   AF-A0A7C3NCM7-F1
#
_cell.length_a   1.000
_cell.length_b   1.000
_cell.length_c   1.000
_cell.angle_alpha   90.00
_cell.angle_beta   90.00
_cell.angle_gamma   90.00
#
_symmetry.space_group_name_H-M   'P 1'
#
loop_
_entity.id
_entity.type
_entity.pdbx_description
1 polymer ?
#
loop_
_entity_poly.entity_id
_entity_poly.type
_entity_poly.pdbx_seq_one_letter_code
_entity_poly.pdbx_strand_id
1 'polypeptide(L)'
;MKGHPYLGCTIKLKIPIIGIGAPAKAFLPGVAQALATEIIFPPYYDVANAVGAVVGNVVALQTGQVFPCVEGALITGYYARAAHAQKKFASYQEALTYAKEELSRLARREVLAAGASDSQLDCQVKDIWEGMAEVIVTAIGKPGKA
;
A
#
# COMPACT_ATOMS: atom_id res chain seq x y z
N MET A 1 44.66 -5.40 -10.49
CA MET A 1 45.11 -4.25 -9.66
C MET A 1 46.13 -4.78 -8.66
N LYS A 2 47.35 -4.24 -8.65
CA LYS A 2 48.34 -4.57 -7.60
C LYS A 2 47.95 -3.80 -6.34
N GLY A 3 47.70 -4.53 -5.25
CA GLY A 3 47.34 -3.94 -3.94
C GLY A 3 48.50 -3.19 -3.29
N HIS A 4 48.20 -2.32 -2.32
CA HIS A 4 49.20 -1.56 -1.56
C HIS A 4 50.03 -2.50 -0.67
N PRO A 5 51.36 -2.29 -0.53
CA PRO A 5 52.26 -3.24 0.14
C PRO A 5 51.99 -3.48 1.63
N TYR A 6 51.30 -2.56 2.32
CA TYR A 6 51.12 -2.63 3.78
C TYR A 6 49.67 -2.70 4.25
N LEU A 7 48.70 -2.42 3.37
CA LEU A 7 47.30 -2.29 3.79
C LEU A 7 46.37 -2.70 2.66
N GLY A 8 45.39 -3.53 3.00
CA GLY A 8 44.29 -3.89 2.12
C GLY A 8 43.03 -4.13 2.93
N CYS A 9 41.88 -3.75 2.37
CA CYS A 9 40.59 -4.16 2.89
C CYS A 9 39.73 -4.66 1.73
N THR A 10 38.80 -5.56 2.04
CA THR A 10 37.78 -6.00 1.08
C THR A 10 36.44 -5.91 1.78
N ILE A 11 35.54 -5.13 1.19
CA ILE A 11 34.17 -5.01 1.65
C ILE A 11 33.32 -5.87 0.71
N LYS A 12 32.50 -6.73 1.29
CA LYS A 12 31.62 -7.65 0.54
C LYS A 12 30.20 -7.53 1.05
N LEU A 13 29.24 -7.52 0.15
CA LEU A 13 27.84 -7.70 0.51
C LEU A 13 27.60 -9.18 0.84
N LYS A 14 27.14 -9.46 2.06
CA LYS A 14 26.93 -10.85 2.55
C LYS A 14 25.63 -11.49 2.08
N ILE A 15 24.84 -10.77 1.27
CA ILE A 15 23.57 -11.22 0.72
C ILE A 15 23.62 -11.14 -0.81
N PRO A 16 22.99 -12.08 -1.53
CA PRO A 16 22.96 -12.07 -2.98
C PRO A 16 22.07 -10.94 -3.51
N ILE A 17 22.37 -10.48 -4.72
CA ILE A 17 21.47 -9.64 -5.50
C ILE A 17 20.48 -10.54 -6.24
N ILE A 18 19.18 -10.24 -6.15
CA ILE A 18 18.16 -10.89 -6.97
C ILE A 18 17.89 -10.03 -8.20
N GLY A 19 18.22 -10.54 -9.38
CA GLY A 19 18.02 -9.81 -10.63
C GLY A 19 16.61 -10.03 -11.18
N ILE A 20 15.80 -8.97 -11.25
CA ILE A 20 14.41 -8.96 -11.73
C ILE A 20 14.19 -7.85 -12.76
N GLY A 21 13.34 -8.14 -13.75
CA GLY A 21 13.09 -7.34 -14.94
C GLY A 21 13.92 -7.80 -16.14
N ALA A 22 13.37 -7.62 -17.35
CA ALA A 22 14.02 -7.93 -18.63
C ALA A 22 15.47 -7.45 -18.75
N PRO A 23 15.85 -6.22 -18.33
CA PRO A 23 17.22 -5.75 -18.47
C PRO A 23 18.18 -6.28 -17.39
N ALA A 24 17.71 -7.01 -16.37
CA ALA A 24 18.52 -7.39 -15.21
C ALA A 24 19.83 -8.10 -15.58
N LYS A 25 19.81 -9.01 -16.56
CA LYS A 25 21.02 -9.71 -17.03
C LYS A 25 22.03 -8.80 -17.72
N ALA A 26 21.59 -7.70 -18.32
CA ALA A 26 22.48 -6.78 -19.01
C ALA A 26 23.26 -5.88 -18.04
N PHE A 27 22.68 -5.55 -16.88
CA PHE A 27 23.26 -4.53 -15.97
C PHE A 27 23.79 -5.08 -14.64
N LEU A 28 23.08 -6.04 -14.04
CA LEU A 28 23.34 -6.42 -12.64
C LEU A 28 24.59 -7.30 -12.41
N PRO A 29 25.13 -8.08 -13.37
CA PRO A 29 26.38 -8.82 -13.15
C PRO A 29 27.57 -7.90 -12.79
N GLY A 30 27.67 -6.72 -13.41
CA GLY A 30 28.71 -5.74 -13.07
C GLY A 30 28.55 -5.17 -11.67
N VAL A 31 27.30 -4.96 -11.23
CA VAL A 31 26.99 -4.50 -9.87
C VAL A 31 27.36 -5.56 -8.82
N ALA A 32 27.02 -6.82 -9.07
CA ALA A 32 27.37 -7.94 -8.19
C ALA A 32 28.89 -8.10 -8.04
N GLN A 33 29.63 -7.95 -9.14
CA GLN A 33 31.08 -7.95 -9.13
C GLN A 33 31.64 -6.79 -8.29
N ALA A 34 31.12 -5.58 -8.47
CA ALA A 34 31.57 -4.39 -7.72
C ALA A 34 31.31 -4.53 -6.20
N LEU A 35 30.23 -5.19 -5.82
CA LEU A 35 29.86 -5.45 -4.42
C LEU A 35 30.44 -6.75 -3.85
N ALA A 36 31.24 -7.47 -4.64
CA ALA A 36 31.83 -8.75 -4.30
C ALA A 36 30.80 -9.74 -3.70
N THR A 37 29.65 -9.84 -4.36
CA THR A 37 28.53 -10.71 -3.98
C THR A 37 28.03 -11.53 -5.15
N GLU A 38 27.20 -12.51 -4.84
CA GLU A 38 26.52 -13.35 -5.81
C GLU A 38 25.32 -12.62 -6.42
N ILE A 39 24.95 -13.03 -7.63
CA ILE A 39 23.72 -12.63 -8.28
C ILE A 39 22.92 -13.87 -8.68
N ILE A 40 21.62 -13.83 -8.38
CA ILE A 40 20.69 -14.91 -8.67
C ILE A 40 19.61 -14.37 -9.61
N PHE A 41 19.40 -15.09 -10.72
CA PHE A 41 18.30 -14.85 -11.64
C PHE A 41 17.25 -15.95 -11.46
N PRO A 42 16.16 -15.71 -10.73
CA PRO A 42 15.10 -16.70 -10.56
C PRO A 42 14.40 -17.01 -11.89
N PRO A 43 13.62 -18.11 -11.98
CA PRO A 43 12.75 -18.35 -13.12
C PRO A 43 11.87 -17.15 -13.43
N TYR A 44 11.63 -16.87 -14.72
CA TYR A 44 10.77 -15.77 -15.19
C TYR A 44 11.19 -14.38 -14.70
N TYR A 45 12.45 -14.18 -14.30
CA TYR A 45 12.92 -12.89 -13.79
C TYR A 45 12.65 -11.74 -14.77
N ASP A 46 12.71 -12.01 -16.07
CA ASP A 46 12.51 -11.07 -17.17
C ASP A 46 11.07 -10.54 -17.26
N VAL A 47 10.12 -11.34 -16.78
CA VAL A 47 8.68 -11.02 -16.74
C VAL A 47 8.14 -10.96 -15.31
N ALA A 48 9.01 -10.83 -14.30
CA ALA A 48 8.63 -10.85 -12.89
C ALA A 48 7.55 -9.82 -12.52
N ASN A 49 7.51 -8.67 -13.20
CA ASN A 49 6.46 -7.67 -12.99
C ASN A 49 5.08 -8.18 -13.43
N ALA A 50 5.00 -8.87 -14.57
CA ALA A 50 3.73 -9.44 -15.05
C ALA A 50 3.28 -10.61 -14.17
N VAL A 51 4.22 -11.47 -13.76
CA VAL A 51 3.93 -12.55 -12.81
C VAL A 51 3.41 -11.97 -11.50
N GLY A 52 4.09 -10.95 -10.96
CA GLY A 52 3.70 -10.24 -9.74
C GLY A 52 2.31 -9.60 -9.82
N ALA A 53 1.95 -9.04 -10.98
CA ALA A 53 0.63 -8.47 -11.18
C ALA A 53 -0.50 -9.52 -11.15
N VAL A 54 -0.24 -10.75 -11.60
CA VAL A 54 -1.24 -11.83 -11.62
C VAL A 54 -1.34 -12.57 -10.28
N VAL A 55 -0.21 -12.79 -9.59
CA VAL A 55 -0.18 -13.52 -8.31
C VAL A 55 -0.34 -12.61 -7.09
N GLY A 56 -0.24 -11.29 -7.29
CA GLY A 56 -0.31 -10.31 -6.21
C GLY A 56 -1.71 -10.18 -5.61
N ASN A 57 -1.76 -9.79 -4.34
CA ASN A 57 -3.01 -9.41 -3.71
C ASN A 57 -3.55 -8.13 -4.37
N VAL A 58 -4.86 -8.09 -4.56
CA VAL A 58 -5.58 -6.88 -4.97
C VAL A 58 -5.73 -5.99 -3.75
N VAL A 59 -5.28 -4.74 -3.83
CA VAL A 59 -5.40 -3.79 -2.72
C VAL A 59 -6.25 -2.61 -3.18
N ALA A 60 -7.27 -2.27 -2.38
CA ALA A 60 -8.09 -1.07 -2.57
C ALA A 60 -7.99 -0.18 -1.34
N LEU A 61 -7.75 1.11 -1.57
CA LEU A 61 -7.64 2.12 -0.52
C LEU A 61 -8.76 3.14 -0.69
N GLN A 62 -9.59 3.27 0.33
CA GLN A 62 -10.67 4.24 0.38
C GLN A 62 -10.43 5.21 1.54
N THR A 63 -10.46 6.51 1.23
CA THR A 63 -10.28 7.57 2.23
C THR A 63 -11.53 8.42 2.35
N GLY A 64 -11.79 8.85 3.57
CA GLY A 64 -12.88 9.76 3.90
C GLY A 64 -12.56 10.58 5.13
N GLN A 65 -13.45 11.50 5.45
CA GLN A 65 -13.23 12.47 6.52
C GLN A 65 -14.52 12.74 7.28
N VAL A 66 -14.40 12.94 8.58
CA VAL A 66 -15.44 13.46 9.45
C VAL A 66 -15.01 14.84 9.93
N PHE A 67 -15.89 15.83 9.86
CA PHE A 67 -15.61 17.19 10.31
C PHE A 67 -16.89 17.88 10.82
N PRO A 68 -16.78 18.83 11.77
CA PRO A 68 -17.95 19.47 12.34
C PRO A 68 -18.64 20.40 11.32
N CYS A 69 -19.97 20.44 11.39
CA CYS A 69 -20.80 21.46 10.75
C CYS A 69 -20.95 22.61 11.74
N VAL A 70 -20.48 23.80 11.36
CA VAL A 70 -20.47 24.97 12.25
C VAL A 70 -21.39 26.06 11.68
N GLU A 71 -22.29 26.57 12.50
CA GLU A 71 -23.08 27.77 12.22
C GLU A 71 -22.71 28.83 13.26
N GLY A 72 -21.99 29.87 12.83
CA GLY A 72 -21.38 30.84 13.74
C GLY A 72 -20.30 30.19 14.61
N ALA A 73 -20.53 30.16 15.93
CA ALA A 73 -19.64 29.52 16.92
C ALA A 73 -20.18 28.18 17.44
N LEU A 74 -21.32 27.71 16.94
CA LEU A 74 -22.00 26.51 17.43
C LEU A 74 -21.83 25.35 16.45
N ILE A 75 -21.49 24.16 16.98
CA ILE A 75 -21.49 22.92 16.23
C ILE A 75 -22.95 22.45 16.09
N THR A 76 -23.47 22.44 14.85
CA THR A 76 -24.84 22.00 14.54
C THR A 76 -24.92 20.57 14.00
N GLY A 77 -23.79 19.86 14.01
CA GLY A 77 -23.68 18.45 13.63
C GLY A 77 -22.31 18.11 13.06
N TYR A 78 -22.20 17.00 12.36
CA TYR A 78 -20.96 16.51 11.75
C TYR A 78 -21.23 16.04 10.33
N TYR A 79 -20.35 16.39 9.40
CA TYR A 79 -20.33 15.85 8.06
C TYR A 79 -19.42 14.64 8.02
N ALA A 80 -19.91 13.55 7.43
CA ALA A 80 -19.09 12.44 6.98
C ALA A 80 -18.99 12.49 5.46
N ARG A 81 -17.76 12.54 4.96
CA ARG A 81 -17.41 12.46 3.54
C ARG A 81 -16.77 11.11 3.27
N ALA A 82 -17.40 10.29 2.43
CA ALA A 82 -16.90 9.00 1.99
C ALA A 82 -16.99 8.92 0.47
N ALA A 83 -15.84 8.90 -0.21
CA ALA A 83 -15.74 8.99 -1.67
C ALA A 83 -16.60 10.15 -2.26
N HIS A 84 -17.64 9.82 -3.03
CA HIS A 84 -18.52 10.80 -3.70
C HIS A 84 -19.75 11.20 -2.89
N ALA A 85 -19.92 10.68 -1.67
CA ALA A 85 -21.05 10.98 -0.80
C ALA A 85 -20.61 11.85 0.38
N GLN A 86 -21.44 12.85 0.70
CA GLN A 86 -21.35 13.61 1.94
C GLN A 86 -22.72 13.60 2.63
N LYS A 87 -22.73 13.30 3.92
CA LYS A 87 -23.97 13.28 4.71
C LYS A 87 -23.75 13.95 6.06
N LYS A 88 -24.76 14.71 6.51
CA LYS A 88 -24.78 15.37 7.83
C LYS A 88 -25.40 14.42 8.85
N PHE A 89 -24.82 14.38 10.04
CA PHE A 89 -25.27 13.62 11.20
C PHE A 89 -25.35 14.53 12.43
N ALA A 90 -26.13 14.12 13.42
CA ALA A 90 -26.27 14.87 14.67
C ALA A 90 -25.03 14.73 15.56
N SER A 91 -24.39 13.56 15.55
CA SER A 91 -23.23 13.25 16.39
C SER A 91 -21.99 12.85 15.60
N TYR A 92 -20.81 13.09 16.18
CA TYR A 92 -19.53 12.67 15.63
C TYR A 92 -19.47 11.14 15.46
N GLN A 93 -19.99 10.41 16.44
CA GLN A 93 -19.97 8.95 16.45
C GLN A 93 -20.81 8.35 15.31
N GLU A 94 -21.98 8.92 15.02
CA GLU A 94 -22.81 8.52 13.87
C GLU A 94 -22.10 8.80 12.54
N ALA A 95 -21.52 10.01 12.41
CA ALA A 95 -20.77 10.39 11.21
C ALA A 95 -19.57 9.44 10.97
N LEU A 96 -18.83 9.12 12.03
CA LEU A 96 -17.69 8.21 11.97
C LEU A 96 -18.12 6.79 11.64
N THR A 97 -19.20 6.29 12.24
CA THR A 97 -19.74 4.96 11.95
C THR A 97 -20.15 4.84 10.48
N TYR A 98 -20.90 5.82 9.97
CA TYR A 98 -21.28 5.87 8.56
C TYR A 98 -20.07 5.92 7.64
N ALA A 99 -19.07 6.77 7.94
CA ALA A 99 -17.85 6.87 7.14
C ALA A 99 -17.12 5.53 7.07
N LYS A 100 -16.94 4.85 8.21
CA LYS A 100 -16.29 3.54 8.28
C LYS A 100 -17.03 2.49 7.46
N GLU A 101 -18.35 2.39 7.62
CA GLU A 101 -19.17 1.40 6.93
C GLU A 101 -19.17 1.63 5.43
N GLU A 102 -19.36 2.88 5.00
CA GLU A 102 -19.42 3.21 3.57
C GLU A 102 -18.07 3.02 2.89
N LEU A 103 -16.97 3.49 3.49
CA LEU A 103 -15.62 3.27 2.96
C LEU A 103 -15.27 1.78 2.94
N SER A 104 -15.65 1.02 3.96
CA SER A 104 -15.48 -0.44 4.01
C SER A 104 -16.24 -1.15 2.90
N ARG A 105 -17.48 -0.74 2.65
CA ARG A 105 -18.30 -1.27 1.56
C ARG A 105 -17.68 -0.98 0.20
N LEU A 106 -17.20 0.25 -0.01
CA LEU A 106 -16.53 0.67 -1.24
C LEU A 106 -15.23 -0.11 -1.47
N ALA A 107 -14.37 -0.22 -0.44
CA ALA A 107 -13.09 -0.91 -0.53
C ALA A 107 -13.28 -2.41 -0.82
N ARG A 108 -14.24 -3.07 -0.14
CA ARG A 108 -14.61 -4.47 -0.43
C ARG A 108 -15.09 -4.63 -1.87
N ARG A 109 -15.99 -3.76 -2.32
CA ARG A 109 -16.52 -3.83 -3.69
C ARG A 109 -15.41 -3.70 -4.72
N GLU A 110 -14.45 -2.82 -4.50
CA GLU A 110 -13.34 -2.58 -5.42
C GLU A 110 -12.41 -3.81 -5.52
N VAL A 111 -12.00 -4.41 -4.40
CA VAL A 111 -11.16 -5.63 -4.47
C VAL A 111 -11.89 -6.81 -5.11
N LEU A 112 -13.19 -6.96 -4.85
CA LEU A 112 -14.01 -8.02 -5.47
C LEU A 112 -14.19 -7.80 -6.97
N ALA A 113 -14.45 -6.55 -7.39
CA ALA A 113 -14.58 -6.20 -8.80
C ALA A 113 -13.28 -6.40 -9.58
N ALA A 114 -12.13 -6.26 -8.91
CA ALA A 114 -10.81 -6.54 -9.45
C ALA A 114 -10.41 -8.04 -9.38
N GLY A 115 -11.32 -8.93 -9.01
CA GLY A 115 -11.13 -10.39 -9.11
C GLY A 115 -10.66 -11.10 -7.85
N ALA A 116 -10.70 -10.44 -6.68
CA ALA A 116 -10.42 -11.11 -5.42
C ALA A 116 -11.56 -12.07 -5.02
N SER A 117 -11.23 -13.26 -4.51
CA SER A 117 -12.23 -14.22 -3.99
C SER A 117 -12.55 -14.05 -2.50
N ASP A 118 -11.67 -13.36 -1.77
CA ASP A 118 -11.82 -13.05 -0.36
C ASP A 118 -11.28 -11.63 -0.10
N SER A 119 -11.70 -11.00 1.00
CA SER A 119 -11.27 -9.65 1.36
C SER A 119 -11.06 -9.51 2.87
N GLN A 120 -9.85 -9.07 3.24
CA GLN A 120 -9.53 -8.59 4.59
C GLN A 120 -9.61 -7.08 4.61
N LEU A 121 -10.21 -6.52 5.66
CA LEU A 121 -10.30 -5.07 5.85
C LEU A 121 -9.42 -4.64 7.02
N ASP A 122 -8.69 -3.56 6.81
CA ASP A 122 -8.07 -2.76 7.85
C ASP A 122 -8.68 -1.35 7.82
N CYS A 123 -9.17 -0.88 8.96
CA CYS A 123 -9.79 0.43 9.09
C CYS A 123 -9.06 1.23 10.17
N GLN A 124 -8.47 2.34 9.76
CA GLN A 124 -7.73 3.24 10.61
C GLN A 124 -8.47 4.56 10.69
N VAL A 125 -8.60 5.08 11.91
CA VAL A 125 -9.09 6.43 12.16
C VAL A 125 -7.92 7.24 12.70
N LYS A 126 -7.65 8.35 12.05
CA LYS A 126 -6.65 9.32 12.47
C LYS A 126 -7.36 10.58 12.90
N ASP A 127 -7.43 10.83 14.19
CA ASP A 127 -7.94 12.08 14.72
C ASP A 127 -6.99 13.21 14.29
N ILE A 128 -7.54 14.22 13.64
CA ILE A 128 -6.79 15.39 13.18
C ILE A 128 -6.90 16.47 14.26
N TRP A 129 -8.13 16.78 14.67
CA TRP A 129 -8.50 17.78 15.69
C TRP A 129 -9.75 17.29 16.43
N GLU A 130 -10.16 17.98 17.49
CA GLU A 130 -11.38 17.65 18.22
C GLU A 130 -12.61 17.68 17.30
N GLY A 131 -13.31 16.55 17.17
CA GLY A 131 -14.46 16.40 16.28
C GLY A 131 -14.13 16.27 14.79
N MET A 132 -12.84 16.17 14.43
CA MET A 132 -12.37 15.99 13.05
C MET A 132 -11.42 14.80 12.94
N ALA A 133 -11.75 13.86 12.05
CA ALA A 133 -10.91 12.69 11.80
C ALA A 133 -10.84 12.33 10.31
N GLU A 134 -9.71 11.75 9.93
CA GLU A 134 -9.56 11.04 8.68
C GLU A 134 -9.82 9.56 8.90
N VAL A 135 -10.60 8.96 8.00
CA VAL A 135 -10.89 7.52 8.00
C VAL A 135 -10.24 6.92 6.78
N ILE A 136 -9.37 5.95 6.99
CA ILE A 136 -8.65 5.24 5.95
C ILE A 136 -9.06 3.77 6.04
N VAL A 137 -9.60 3.23 4.95
CA VAL A 137 -9.94 1.82 4.88
C VAL A 137 -9.15 1.17 3.76
N THR A 138 -8.37 0.15 4.12
CA THR A 138 -7.63 -0.68 3.19
C THR A 138 -8.30 -2.04 3.09
N ALA A 139 -8.69 -2.44 1.89
CA ALA A 139 -9.09 -3.81 1.60
C ALA A 139 -7.95 -4.53 0.89
N ILE A 140 -7.62 -5.73 1.38
CA ILE A 140 -6.64 -6.62 0.75
C ILE A 140 -7.39 -7.89 0.36
N GLY A 141 -7.44 -8.16 -0.94
CA GLY A 141 -8.07 -9.33 -1.52
C GLY A 141 -7.06 -10.30 -2.12
N LYS A 142 -7.26 -11.60 -1.88
CA LYS A 142 -6.47 -12.64 -2.54
C LYS A 142 -7.01 -12.88 -3.94
N PRO A 143 -6.16 -12.94 -4.98
CA PRO A 143 -6.62 -13.26 -6.34
C PRO A 143 -7.33 -14.62 -6.34
N GLY A 144 -8.44 -14.71 -7.05
CA GLY A 144 -9.11 -16.00 -7.27
C GLY A 144 -8.19 -16.97 -8.02
N LYS A 145 -8.31 -18.26 -7.72
CA LYS A 145 -7.65 -19.29 -8.55
C LYS A 145 -8.27 -19.20 -9.95
N ALA A 146 -7.47 -18.79 -10.92
CA ALA A 146 -7.79 -18.89 -12.34
C ALA A 146 -7.93 -20.36 -12.76
#